data_AF-A0A154R2V0-F1
#
_entry.id   AF-A0A154R2V0-F1
#
_cell.length_a   1.000
_cell.length_b   1.000
_cell.length_c   1.000
_cell.angle_alpha   90.00
_cell.angle_beta   90.00
_cell.angle_gamma   90.00
#
_symmetry.space_group_name_H-M   'P 1'
#
loop_
_entity.id
_entity.type
_entity.pdbx_description
1 polymer ?
#
loop_
_entity_poly.entity_id
_entity_poly.type
_entity_poly.pdbx_seq_one_letter_code
_entity_poly.pdbx_strand_id
1 'polypeptide(L)'
;MNAQLAPLNPTRGYVGGGNIAGILGLSPFRTPLDEYLLIVNELQDELTPEKAEFFEDRRDLEPWAAKKFTRKTGLQIVRTNKQYTDAEFPWAKAELDGEVENGASLETKTVHPNAVNGWGDPDAGEEPPLYVTAQAMWGLGITGRQLCYVQALIGFDDHRIYEVHRDDELIAEIRRQAERFWKYHVLLRRPPPPVNVDDLLRLYPRGTGRAVEADTETQLSMSELHALRQRIKLLEAQKAVEEFKVKGWMRDATTLTAGGIAIATWKPRSDGIRVFNLKK
;
A
#
# COMPACT_ATOMS: atom_id res chain seq x y z
N MET A 1 32.98 -8.65 22.29
CA MET A 1 31.88 -9.64 22.24
C MET A 1 31.15 -9.40 20.93
N ASN A 2 31.31 -10.28 19.94
CA ASN A 2 30.48 -10.22 18.74
C ASN A 2 29.09 -10.65 19.15
N ALA A 3 28.18 -9.68 19.37
CA ALA A 3 26.77 -9.99 19.46
C ALA A 3 26.40 -10.73 18.18
N GLN A 4 26.09 -12.02 18.29
CA GLN A 4 25.57 -12.80 17.17
C GLN A 4 24.28 -12.10 16.73
N LEU A 5 24.29 -11.54 15.52
CA LEU A 5 23.10 -10.91 14.95
C LEU A 5 22.01 -11.98 14.88
N ALA A 6 20.78 -11.60 15.24
CA ALA A 6 19.63 -12.50 15.14
C ALA A 6 19.53 -13.05 13.70
N PRO A 7 19.16 -14.32 13.50
CA PRO A 7 19.02 -14.87 12.17
C PRO A 7 17.95 -14.10 11.38
N LEU A 8 18.10 -14.04 10.05
CA LEU A 8 17.03 -13.55 9.20
C LEU A 8 15.78 -14.44 9.32
N ASN A 9 14.63 -13.93 8.90
CA ASN A 9 13.40 -14.71 8.95
C ASN A 9 13.56 -16.00 8.12
N PRO A 10 13.22 -17.19 8.66
CA PRO A 10 13.47 -18.46 7.98
C PRO A 10 12.65 -18.63 6.68
N THR A 11 11.49 -17.97 6.58
CA THR A 11 10.61 -18.05 5.40
C THR A 11 10.53 -16.75 4.62
N ARG A 12 11.04 -15.64 5.17
CA ARG A 12 10.99 -14.28 4.59
C ARG A 12 12.30 -13.51 4.65
N GLY A 13 13.41 -14.18 4.94
CA GLY A 13 14.75 -13.61 5.03
C GLY A 13 15.38 -13.32 3.68
N TYR A 14 14.60 -12.81 2.74
CA TYR A 14 14.97 -12.47 1.37
C TYR A 14 14.10 -11.30 0.88
N VAL A 15 14.50 -10.67 -0.21
CA VAL A 15 13.70 -9.66 -0.90
C VAL A 15 12.91 -10.35 -2.01
N GLY A 16 11.59 -10.44 -1.81
CA GLY A 16 10.60 -10.95 -2.75
C GLY A 16 9.92 -9.84 -3.55
N GLY A 17 9.19 -10.21 -4.61
CA GLY A 17 8.38 -9.25 -5.38
C GLY A 17 7.37 -8.48 -4.51
N GLY A 18 6.77 -9.16 -3.53
CA GLY A 18 5.85 -8.52 -2.58
C GLY A 18 6.49 -7.48 -1.65
N ASN A 19 7.82 -7.47 -1.49
CA ASN A 19 8.52 -6.50 -0.65
C ASN A 19 8.91 -5.24 -1.42
N ILE A 20 9.08 -5.33 -2.74
CA ILE A 20 9.68 -4.27 -3.56
C ILE A 20 8.91 -2.97 -3.45
N ALA A 21 7.58 -3.01 -3.54
CA ALA A 21 6.78 -1.80 -3.41
C ALA A 21 6.96 -1.12 -2.04
N GLY A 22 7.07 -1.88 -0.95
CA GLY A 22 7.32 -1.33 0.38
C GLY A 22 8.72 -0.75 0.51
N ILE A 23 9.74 -1.46 -0.01
CA ILE A 23 11.14 -1.01 -0.04
C ILE A 23 11.29 0.31 -0.80
N LEU A 24 10.60 0.46 -1.94
CA LEU A 24 10.62 1.67 -2.77
C LEU A 24 9.73 2.80 -2.24
N GLY A 25 8.95 2.56 -1.17
CA GLY A 25 8.00 3.55 -0.65
C GLY A 25 6.77 3.79 -1.54
N LEU A 26 6.45 2.85 -2.44
CA LEU A 26 5.32 2.89 -3.37
C LEU A 26 4.08 2.18 -2.82
N SER A 27 4.26 1.28 -1.84
CA SER A 27 3.18 0.48 -1.28
C SER A 27 2.26 1.32 -0.41
N PRO A 28 0.93 1.25 -0.59
CA PRO A 28 -0.02 1.85 0.35
C PRO A 28 -0.18 1.02 1.64
N PHE A 29 0.46 -0.16 1.73
CA PHE A 29 0.24 -1.12 2.81
C PHE A 29 1.42 -1.27 3.77
N ARG A 30 2.65 -1.01 3.30
CA ARG A 30 3.88 -1.26 4.05
C ARG A 30 4.92 -0.19 3.76
N THR A 31 5.62 0.24 4.81
CA THR A 31 6.76 1.16 4.71
C THR A 31 8.06 0.38 4.49
N PRO A 32 9.17 1.05 4.12
CA PRO A 32 10.49 0.42 4.11
C PRO A 32 10.87 -0.18 5.48
N LEU A 33 10.43 0.43 6.58
CA LEU A 33 10.66 -0.07 7.93
C LEU A 33 9.93 -1.40 8.15
N ASP A 34 8.70 -1.52 7.67
CA ASP A 34 7.92 -2.77 7.79
C ASP A 34 8.59 -3.93 7.07
N GLU A 35 9.05 -3.69 5.84
CA GLU A 35 9.77 -4.70 5.07
C GLU A 35 11.08 -5.08 5.75
N TYR A 36 11.81 -4.10 6.31
CA TYR A 36 13.01 -4.37 7.08
C TYR A 36 12.71 -5.30 8.26
N LEU A 37 11.76 -4.92 9.11
CA LEU A 37 11.43 -5.67 10.33
C LEU A 37 10.96 -7.09 10.02
N LEU A 38 10.21 -7.30 8.93
CA LEU A 38 9.82 -8.63 8.47
C LEU A 38 11.02 -9.48 8.08
N ILE A 39 11.92 -8.94 7.25
CA ILE A 39 13.10 -9.65 6.74
C ILE A 39 14.06 -10.01 7.89
N VAL A 40 14.25 -9.10 8.85
CA VAL A 40 15.12 -9.31 10.01
C VAL A 40 14.48 -10.13 11.13
N ASN A 41 13.23 -10.57 10.97
CA ASN A 41 12.46 -11.36 11.93
C ASN A 41 12.10 -10.62 13.23
N GLU A 42 11.97 -9.30 13.18
CA GLU A 42 11.55 -8.43 14.29
C GLU A 42 10.07 -8.02 14.19
N LEU A 43 9.45 -8.21 13.02
CA LEU A 43 8.00 -8.17 12.83
C LEU A 43 7.56 -9.54 12.32
N GLN A 44 6.54 -10.09 12.97
CA GLN A 44 5.85 -11.28 12.50
C GLN A 44 4.42 -10.87 12.17
N ASP A 45 3.94 -11.29 11.00
CA ASP A 45 2.51 -11.18 10.71
C ASP A 45 1.78 -12.06 11.74
N GLU A 46 1.04 -11.45 12.66
CA GLU A 46 0.12 -12.20 13.52
C GLU A 46 -0.90 -12.89 12.62
N LEU A 47 -0.83 -14.21 12.55
CA LEU A 47 -1.79 -15.04 11.83
C LEU A 47 -2.98 -15.31 12.77
N THR A 48 -3.90 -14.34 12.82
CA THR A 48 -5.18 -14.54 13.50
C THR A 48 -6.02 -15.58 12.71
N PRO A 49 -6.97 -16.28 13.34
CA PRO A 49 -7.85 -17.22 12.64
C PRO A 49 -8.51 -16.61 11.40
N GLU A 50 -8.96 -15.35 11.50
CA GLU A 50 -9.61 -14.64 10.40
C GLU A 50 -8.65 -14.36 9.24
N LYS A 51 -7.37 -14.07 9.53
CA LYS A 51 -6.36 -13.92 8.48
C LYS A 51 -6.03 -15.26 7.84
N ALA A 52 -5.94 -16.34 8.62
CA ALA A 52 -5.69 -17.67 8.08
C ALA A 52 -6.80 -18.09 7.11
N GLU A 53 -8.07 -17.95 7.52
CA GLU A 53 -9.24 -18.19 6.68
C GLU A 53 -9.20 -17.35 5.40
N PHE A 54 -8.87 -16.05 5.51
CA PHE A 54 -8.71 -15.19 4.34
C PHE A 54 -7.60 -15.63 3.36
N PHE A 55 -6.50 -16.21 3.86
CA PHE A 55 -5.45 -16.76 2.99
C PHE A 55 -5.88 -18.07 2.35
N GLU A 56 -6.62 -18.92 3.07
CA GLU A 56 -7.21 -20.16 2.53
C GLU A 56 -8.23 -19.85 1.43
N ASP A 57 -9.16 -18.94 1.67
CA ASP A 57 -10.15 -18.48 0.67
C ASP A 57 -9.47 -17.93 -0.60
N ARG A 58 -8.39 -17.17 -0.45
CA ARG A 58 -7.63 -16.66 -1.59
C ARG A 58 -6.95 -17.77 -2.38
N ARG A 59 -6.44 -18.79 -1.70
CA ARG A 59 -5.86 -19.97 -2.36
C ARG A 59 -6.92 -20.76 -3.11
N ASP A 60 -8.11 -20.91 -2.53
CA ASP A 60 -9.25 -21.60 -3.17
C ASP A 60 -9.79 -20.83 -4.39
N LEU A 61 -9.54 -19.52 -4.46
CA LEU A 61 -9.85 -18.69 -5.63
C LEU A 61 -8.85 -18.87 -6.80
N GLU A 62 -7.64 -19.40 -6.57
CA GLU A 62 -6.60 -19.53 -7.61
C GLU A 62 -7.09 -20.34 -8.84
N PRO A 63 -7.76 -21.51 -8.71
CA PRO A 63 -8.26 -22.25 -9.87
C PRO A 63 -9.34 -21.48 -10.65
N TRP A 64 -10.16 -20.70 -9.95
CA TRP A 64 -11.17 -19.86 -10.59
C TRP A 64 -10.52 -18.70 -11.35
N ALA A 65 -9.54 -18.03 -10.74
CA ALA A 65 -8.74 -16.98 -11.35
C ALA A 65 -8.06 -17.46 -12.64
N ALA A 66 -7.40 -18.63 -12.58
CA ALA A 66 -6.76 -19.28 -13.72
C ALA A 66 -7.75 -19.56 -14.86
N LYS A 67 -8.93 -20.12 -14.54
CA LYS A 67 -9.99 -20.35 -15.54
C LYS A 67 -10.48 -19.04 -16.15
N LYS A 68 -10.63 -17.97 -15.36
CA LYS A 68 -11.05 -16.65 -15.84
C LYS A 68 -10.00 -16.03 -16.76
N PHE A 69 -8.72 -16.17 -16.42
CA PHE A 69 -7.58 -15.75 -17.25
C PHE A 69 -7.64 -16.44 -18.61
N THR A 70 -7.64 -17.78 -18.64
CA THR A 70 -7.66 -18.57 -19.87
C THR A 70 -8.89 -18.29 -20.72
N ARG A 71 -10.07 -18.09 -20.12
CA ARG A 71 -11.28 -17.72 -20.86
C ARG A 71 -11.17 -16.35 -21.53
N LYS A 72 -10.51 -15.38 -20.88
CA LYS A 72 -10.38 -14.00 -21.40
C LYS A 72 -9.27 -13.87 -22.45
N THR A 73 -8.14 -14.55 -22.26
CA THR A 73 -6.97 -14.42 -23.14
C THR A 73 -6.85 -15.54 -24.18
N GLY A 74 -7.49 -16.69 -23.95
CA GLY A 74 -7.26 -17.92 -24.70
C GLY A 74 -5.98 -18.67 -24.31
N LEU A 75 -5.14 -18.08 -23.45
CA LEU A 75 -3.84 -18.63 -23.08
C LEU A 75 -3.91 -19.59 -21.89
N GLN A 76 -3.13 -20.66 -21.93
CA GLN A 76 -3.01 -21.62 -20.84
C GLN A 76 -1.96 -21.21 -19.80
N ILE A 77 -2.26 -21.43 -18.53
CA ILE A 77 -1.28 -21.39 -17.44
C ILE A 77 -0.69 -22.79 -17.30
N VAL A 78 0.62 -22.91 -17.52
CA VAL A 78 1.33 -24.20 -17.59
C VAL A 78 2.02 -24.58 -16.28
N ARG A 79 2.25 -23.61 -15.39
CA ARG A 79 2.75 -23.83 -14.03
C ARG A 79 2.27 -22.71 -13.11
N THR A 80 2.09 -23.01 -11.83
CA THR A 80 1.71 -22.04 -10.79
C THR A 80 2.67 -22.09 -9.60
N ASN A 81 2.67 -21.02 -8.80
CA ASN A 81 3.32 -20.93 -7.48
C ASN A 81 4.78 -21.39 -7.46
N LYS A 82 5.57 -20.95 -8.45
CA LYS A 82 6.99 -21.27 -8.52
C LYS A 82 7.84 -20.10 -8.05
N GLN A 83 8.74 -20.41 -7.12
CA GLN A 83 9.81 -19.52 -6.68
C GLN A 83 11.06 -19.64 -7.55
N TYR A 84 11.67 -18.49 -7.81
CA TYR A 84 12.92 -18.28 -8.52
C TYR A 84 13.88 -17.52 -7.61
N THR A 85 15.16 -17.88 -7.67
CA THR A 85 16.24 -17.14 -7.01
C THR A 85 17.04 -16.44 -8.09
N ASP A 86 17.39 -15.18 -7.84
CA ASP A 86 18.23 -14.41 -8.74
C ASP A 86 19.59 -15.07 -8.92
N ALA A 87 20.12 -15.04 -10.15
CA ALA A 87 21.38 -15.69 -10.48
C ALA A 87 22.59 -15.01 -9.84
N GLU A 88 22.52 -13.70 -9.61
CA GLU A 88 23.61 -12.89 -9.05
C GLU A 88 23.44 -12.68 -7.54
N PHE A 89 22.20 -12.52 -7.09
CA PHE A 89 21.88 -12.16 -5.71
C PHE A 89 21.03 -13.23 -5.00
N PRO A 90 21.62 -14.16 -4.23
CA PRO A 90 20.86 -15.23 -3.55
C PRO A 90 19.78 -14.76 -2.58
N TRP A 91 19.87 -13.50 -2.14
CA TRP A 91 18.89 -12.84 -1.28
C TRP A 91 17.69 -12.26 -2.05
N ALA A 92 17.73 -12.21 -3.38
CA ALA A 92 16.65 -11.74 -4.23
C ALA A 92 15.88 -12.92 -4.80
N LYS A 93 14.55 -12.91 -4.65
CA LYS A 93 13.66 -13.97 -5.12
C LYS A 93 12.39 -13.42 -5.76
N ALA A 94 11.80 -14.19 -6.66
CA ALA A 94 10.48 -13.93 -7.22
C ALA A 94 9.63 -15.18 -7.11
N GLU A 95 8.40 -15.04 -6.66
CA GLU A 95 7.39 -16.09 -6.70
C GLU A 95 6.36 -15.67 -7.74
N LEU A 96 6.18 -16.49 -8.78
CA LEU A 96 5.21 -16.23 -9.82
C LEU A 96 3.93 -16.99 -9.50
N ASP A 97 2.78 -16.32 -9.55
CA ASP A 97 1.47 -16.94 -9.41
C ASP A 97 1.21 -17.91 -10.57
N GLY A 98 1.69 -17.56 -11.77
CA GLY A 98 1.62 -18.44 -12.94
C GLY A 98 2.71 -18.22 -13.99
N GLU A 99 2.92 -19.24 -14.79
CA GLU A 99 3.66 -19.20 -16.05
C GLU A 99 2.69 -19.53 -17.18
N VAL A 100 2.67 -18.67 -18.19
CA VAL A 100 1.76 -18.77 -19.32
C VAL A 100 2.46 -19.50 -20.46
N GLU A 101 1.72 -20.23 -21.28
CA GLU A 101 2.26 -21.07 -22.37
C GLU A 101 3.12 -20.30 -23.39
N ASN A 102 2.90 -18.99 -23.53
CA ASN A 102 3.70 -18.10 -24.37
C ASN A 102 5.02 -17.63 -23.70
N GLY A 103 5.36 -18.16 -22.52
CA GLY A 103 6.56 -17.84 -21.77
C GLY A 103 6.45 -16.63 -20.83
N ALA A 104 5.29 -15.95 -20.79
CA ALA A 104 5.05 -14.83 -19.89
C ALA A 104 4.85 -15.26 -18.42
N SER A 105 5.09 -14.33 -17.50
CA SER A 105 4.69 -14.46 -16.10
C SER A 105 3.22 -14.07 -15.92
N LEU A 106 2.59 -14.55 -14.85
CA LEU A 106 1.28 -14.11 -14.38
C LEU A 106 1.37 -13.67 -12.92
N GLU A 107 0.78 -12.52 -12.62
CA GLU A 107 0.55 -11.98 -11.28
C GLU A 107 -0.94 -11.68 -11.11
N THR A 108 -1.58 -12.26 -10.10
CA THR A 108 -3.02 -12.19 -9.87
C THR A 108 -3.33 -11.42 -8.59
N LYS A 109 -4.16 -10.38 -8.71
CA LYS A 109 -4.62 -9.57 -7.58
C LYS A 109 -6.13 -9.68 -7.42
N THR A 110 -6.57 -10.02 -6.21
CA THR A 110 -7.95 -9.78 -5.77
C THR A 110 -8.06 -8.35 -5.27
N VAL A 111 -8.96 -7.57 -5.86
CA VAL A 111 -9.06 -6.12 -5.65
C VAL A 111 -10.40 -5.81 -5.00
N HIS A 112 -10.34 -5.14 -3.85
CA HIS A 112 -11.54 -4.63 -3.20
C HIS A 112 -12.20 -3.53 -4.05
N PRO A 113 -13.53 -3.48 -4.21
CA PRO A 113 -14.21 -2.49 -5.04
C PRO A 113 -13.82 -1.02 -4.73
N ASN A 114 -13.61 -0.69 -3.46
CA ASN A 114 -13.17 0.66 -3.05
C ASN A 114 -11.77 1.06 -3.56
N ALA A 115 -10.95 0.11 -4.02
CA ALA A 115 -9.62 0.35 -4.55
C ALA A 115 -9.61 0.46 -6.09
N VAL A 116 -10.76 0.27 -6.77
CA VAL A 116 -10.85 0.23 -8.24
C VAL A 116 -10.31 1.49 -8.92
N ASN A 117 -10.46 2.66 -8.28
CA ASN A 117 -9.99 3.94 -8.84
C ASN A 117 -8.46 4.02 -8.98
N GLY A 118 -7.71 3.15 -8.31
CA GLY A 118 -6.25 3.05 -8.49
C GLY A 118 -5.84 2.17 -9.67
N TRP A 119 -6.78 1.50 -10.33
CA TRP A 119 -6.54 0.58 -11.43
C TRP A 119 -7.03 1.20 -12.74
N GLY A 120 -6.14 1.36 -13.71
CA GLY A 120 -6.48 1.91 -15.02
C GLY A 120 -7.40 1.02 -15.84
N ASP A 121 -7.94 1.55 -16.92
CA ASP A 121 -8.59 0.77 -17.97
C ASP A 121 -7.56 0.22 -18.97
N PRO A 122 -7.28 -1.11 -18.98
CA PRO A 122 -6.33 -1.68 -19.94
C PRO A 122 -6.78 -1.52 -21.39
N ASP A 123 -8.09 -1.45 -21.66
CA ASP A 123 -8.60 -1.27 -23.03
C ASP A 123 -8.34 0.17 -23.55
N ALA A 124 -8.09 1.12 -22.63
CA ALA A 124 -7.64 2.47 -22.93
C ALA A 124 -6.11 2.62 -22.90
N GLY A 125 -5.36 1.54 -22.69
CA GLY A 125 -3.90 1.55 -22.57
C GLY A 125 -3.39 2.12 -21.24
N GLU A 126 -4.24 2.17 -20.21
CA GLU A 126 -3.84 2.61 -18.87
C GLU A 126 -3.20 1.46 -18.08
N GLU A 127 -2.34 1.84 -17.13
CA GLU A 127 -1.51 0.91 -16.39
C GLU A 127 -2.14 0.45 -15.06
N PRO A 128 -1.72 -0.71 -14.52
CA PRO A 128 -2.05 -1.08 -13.14
C PRO A 128 -1.35 -0.14 -12.14
N PRO A 129 -1.73 -0.17 -10.85
CA PRO A 129 -1.05 0.65 -9.84
C PRO A 129 0.46 0.42 -9.82
N LEU A 130 1.23 1.49 -9.60
CA LEU A 130 2.71 1.45 -9.61
C LEU A 130 3.31 0.39 -8.67
N TYR A 131 2.69 0.12 -7.52
CA TYR A 131 3.16 -0.93 -6.61
C TYR A 131 3.04 -2.34 -7.20
N VAL A 132 2.07 -2.57 -8.09
CA VAL A 132 1.91 -3.83 -8.83
C VAL A 132 2.88 -3.89 -10.00
N THR A 133 3.06 -2.78 -10.73
CA THR A 133 4.06 -2.66 -11.80
C THR A 133 5.47 -2.94 -11.27
N ALA A 134 5.83 -2.39 -10.11
CA ALA A 134 7.13 -2.64 -9.46
C ALA A 134 7.32 -4.13 -9.10
N GLN A 135 6.27 -4.79 -8.61
CA GLN A 135 6.30 -6.23 -8.34
C GLN A 135 6.47 -7.06 -9.62
N ALA A 136 5.73 -6.73 -10.69
CA ALA A 136 5.85 -7.39 -11.98
C ALA A 136 7.26 -7.22 -12.58
N MET A 137 7.78 -5.99 -12.60
CA MET A 137 9.14 -5.68 -13.06
C MET A 137 10.21 -6.44 -12.28
N TRP A 138 10.07 -6.57 -10.96
CA TRP A 138 10.97 -7.40 -10.16
C TRP A 138 10.97 -8.87 -10.60
N GLY A 139 9.79 -9.44 -10.81
CA GLY A 139 9.63 -10.81 -11.31
C GLY A 139 10.27 -11.00 -12.70
N LEU A 140 10.08 -10.04 -13.60
CA LEU A 140 10.73 -10.03 -14.92
C LEU A 140 12.25 -9.92 -14.80
N GLY A 141 12.75 -9.05 -13.92
CA GLY A 141 14.17 -8.85 -13.65
C GLY A 141 14.87 -10.13 -13.18
N ILE A 142 14.26 -10.86 -12.25
CA ILE A 142 14.81 -12.12 -11.71
C ILE A 142 14.75 -13.25 -12.73
N THR A 143 13.66 -13.33 -13.49
CA THR A 143 13.41 -14.49 -14.34
C THR A 143 13.88 -14.35 -15.78
N GLY A 144 14.24 -13.14 -16.21
CA GLY A 144 14.63 -12.83 -17.60
C GLY A 144 13.46 -12.86 -18.59
N ARG A 145 12.21 -13.03 -18.11
CA ARG A 145 11.01 -13.00 -18.96
C ARG A 145 10.77 -11.59 -19.50
N GLN A 146 10.04 -11.54 -20.62
CA GLN A 146 9.80 -10.32 -21.39
C GLN A 146 8.44 -9.67 -21.10
N LEU A 147 7.51 -10.43 -20.51
CA LEU A 147 6.12 -10.00 -20.29
C LEU A 147 5.59 -10.60 -19.00
N CYS A 148 4.88 -9.79 -18.23
CA CYS A 148 4.06 -10.22 -17.11
C CYS A 148 2.62 -9.78 -17.37
N TYR A 149 1.70 -10.74 -17.39
CA TYR A 149 0.27 -10.44 -17.29
C TYR A 149 -0.06 -10.14 -15.84
N VAL A 150 -0.69 -8.99 -15.61
CA VAL A 150 -1.29 -8.66 -14.32
C VAL A 150 -2.79 -8.88 -14.44
N GLN A 151 -3.33 -9.85 -13.71
CA GLN A 151 -4.75 -10.14 -13.64
C GLN A 151 -5.35 -9.46 -12.41
N ALA A 152 -6.27 -8.51 -12.61
CA ALA A 152 -7.04 -7.90 -11.53
C ALA A 152 -8.47 -8.46 -11.50
N LEU A 153 -8.85 -9.05 -10.37
CA LEU A 153 -10.18 -9.56 -10.07
C LEU A 153 -10.86 -8.57 -9.13
N ILE A 154 -11.65 -7.65 -9.69
CA ILE A 154 -12.29 -6.55 -8.96
C ILE A 154 -13.75 -6.94 -8.71
N GLY A 155 -14.07 -7.26 -7.45
CA GLY A 155 -15.35 -7.88 -7.14
C GLY A 155 -15.53 -9.20 -7.93
N PHE A 156 -16.74 -9.45 -8.45
CA PHE A 156 -17.06 -10.70 -9.15
C PHE A 156 -16.99 -10.56 -10.68
N ASP A 157 -17.44 -9.43 -11.22
CA ASP A 157 -17.72 -9.18 -12.63
C ASP A 157 -16.63 -8.37 -13.34
N ASP A 158 -15.99 -7.41 -12.67
CA ASP A 158 -14.89 -6.64 -13.24
C ASP A 158 -13.58 -7.48 -13.22
N HIS A 159 -13.04 -7.70 -14.41
CA HIS A 159 -11.86 -8.54 -14.64
C HIS A 159 -10.96 -7.87 -15.67
N ARG A 160 -9.82 -7.38 -15.21
CA ARG A 160 -8.86 -6.64 -16.04
C ARG A 160 -7.58 -7.44 -16.18
N ILE A 161 -6.98 -7.36 -17.37
CA ILE A 161 -5.70 -8.00 -17.66
C ILE A 161 -4.82 -6.92 -18.28
N TYR A 162 -3.69 -6.65 -17.62
CA TYR A 162 -2.70 -5.69 -18.09
C TYR A 162 -1.49 -6.44 -18.61
N GLU A 163 -0.86 -5.89 -19.64
CA GLU A 163 0.41 -6.37 -20.18
C GLU A 163 1.54 -5.48 -19.67
N VAL A 164 2.32 -5.98 -18.71
CA VAL A 164 3.50 -5.29 -18.21
C VAL A 164 4.71 -5.83 -18.96
N HIS A 165 5.18 -5.07 -19.94
CA HIS A 165 6.37 -5.39 -20.71
C HIS A 165 7.63 -5.11 -19.91
N ARG A 166 8.66 -5.92 -20.15
CA ARG A 166 9.98 -5.72 -19.54
C ARG A 166 10.54 -4.35 -19.91
N ASP A 167 10.94 -3.61 -18.89
CA ASP A 167 11.73 -2.38 -19.01
C ASP A 167 13.06 -2.57 -18.26
N ASP A 168 14.14 -2.73 -19.00
CA ASP A 168 15.47 -3.00 -18.44
C ASP A 168 16.03 -1.82 -17.62
N GLU A 169 15.68 -0.57 -17.96
CA GLU A 169 16.12 0.61 -17.21
C GLU A 169 15.42 0.67 -15.86
N LEU A 170 14.10 0.50 -15.86
CA LEU A 170 13.31 0.45 -14.63
C LEU A 170 13.72 -0.74 -13.75
N ILE A 171 13.93 -1.91 -14.36
CA ILE A 171 14.42 -3.09 -13.63
C ILE A 171 15.78 -2.83 -13.00
N ALA A 172 16.71 -2.21 -13.72
CA ALA A 172 18.03 -1.88 -13.18
C ALA A 172 17.91 -0.93 -11.97
N GLU A 173 17.05 0.07 -12.05
CA GLU A 173 16.82 1.00 -10.95
C GLU A 173 16.18 0.33 -9.72
N ILE A 174 15.14 -0.50 -9.93
CA ILE A 174 14.51 -1.28 -8.85
C ILE A 174 15.55 -2.17 -8.17
N ARG A 175 16.37 -2.88 -8.96
CA ARG A 175 17.44 -3.75 -8.45
C ARG A 175 18.46 -2.97 -7.64
N ARG A 176 18.91 -1.83 -8.13
CA ARG A 176 19.86 -0.95 -7.44
C ARG A 176 19.33 -0.50 -6.08
N GLN A 177 18.05 -0.10 -6.01
CA GLN A 177 17.43 0.29 -4.76
C GLN A 177 17.26 -0.89 -3.79
N ALA A 178 16.84 -2.06 -4.28
CA ALA A 178 16.73 -3.27 -3.47
C ALA A 178 18.08 -3.74 -2.92
N GLU A 179 19.15 -3.71 -3.73
CA GLU A 179 20.51 -4.03 -3.30
C GLU A 179 21.00 -3.04 -2.24
N ARG A 180 20.74 -1.75 -2.45
CA ARG A 180 21.09 -0.70 -1.48
C ARG A 180 20.35 -0.95 -0.16
N PHE A 181 19.07 -1.28 -0.21
CA PHE A 181 18.29 -1.63 0.97
C PHE A 181 18.87 -2.85 1.69
N TRP A 182 19.16 -3.92 0.94
CA TRP A 182 19.77 -5.14 1.48
C TRP A 182 21.11 -4.85 2.15
N LYS A 183 22.01 -4.15 1.47
CA LYS A 183 23.38 -3.86 1.93
C LYS A 183 23.41 -2.94 3.13
N TYR A 184 22.64 -1.86 3.13
CA TYR A 184 22.75 -0.81 4.15
C TYR A 184 21.78 -0.99 5.32
N HIS A 185 20.69 -1.75 5.15
CA HIS A 185 19.72 -1.99 6.21
C HIS A 185 19.77 -3.43 6.70
N VAL A 186 19.49 -4.39 5.83
CA VAL A 186 19.33 -5.80 6.23
C VAL A 186 20.65 -6.40 6.73
N LEU A 187 21.74 -6.27 5.97
CA LEU A 187 23.04 -6.84 6.36
C LEU A 187 23.64 -6.14 7.58
N LEU A 188 23.48 -4.82 7.68
CA LEU A 188 24.02 -4.02 8.80
C LEU A 188 23.12 -3.99 10.04
N ARG A 189 21.92 -4.58 9.97
CA ARG A 189 20.89 -4.50 11.02
C ARG A 189 20.63 -3.07 11.49
N ARG A 190 20.49 -2.19 10.49
CA ARG A 190 20.17 -0.78 10.70
C ARG A 190 18.81 -0.48 10.07
N PRO A 191 17.75 -0.22 10.85
CA PRO A 191 16.45 0.07 10.27
C PRO A 191 16.52 1.29 9.33
N PRO A 192 15.73 1.32 8.25
CA PRO A 192 15.59 2.50 7.41
C PRO A 192 14.92 3.65 8.19
N PRO A 193 15.06 4.90 7.73
CA PRO A 193 14.38 6.04 8.33
C PRO A 193 12.85 5.86 8.35
N PRO A 194 12.16 6.30 9.42
CA PRO A 194 10.70 6.28 9.48
C PRO A 194 10.11 7.28 8.47
N VAL A 195 9.00 6.95 7.85
CA VAL A 195 8.30 7.83 6.89
C VAL A 195 6.97 8.36 7.42
N ASN A 196 6.49 7.85 8.55
CA ASN A 196 5.25 8.28 9.18
C ASN A 196 5.33 8.15 10.72
N VAL A 197 4.25 8.57 11.40
CA VAL A 197 4.17 8.50 12.87
C VAL A 197 4.13 7.07 13.39
N ASP A 198 3.49 6.14 12.67
CA ASP A 198 3.42 4.74 13.09
C ASP A 198 4.82 4.08 13.08
N ASP A 199 5.66 4.40 12.10
CA ASP A 199 7.06 3.99 12.06
C ASP A 199 7.84 4.56 13.25
N LEU A 200 7.62 5.84 13.60
CA LEU A 200 8.22 6.46 14.78
C LEU A 200 7.81 5.73 16.07
N LEU A 201 6.54 5.36 16.20
CA LEU A 201 6.05 4.60 17.35
C LEU A 201 6.64 3.18 17.42
N ARG A 202 6.93 2.56 16.27
CA ARG A 202 7.61 1.25 16.19
C ARG A 202 9.09 1.35 16.58
N LEU A 203 9.80 2.38 16.10
CA LEU A 203 11.21 2.61 16.43
C LEU A 203 11.41 3.09 17.87
N TYR A 204 10.46 3.87 18.38
CA TYR A 204 10.53 4.51 19.69
C TYR A 204 9.29 4.19 20.54
N PRO A 205 9.06 2.91 20.89
CA PRO A 205 7.81 2.47 21.54
C PRO A 205 7.66 2.96 22.98
N ARG A 206 8.75 3.46 23.59
CA ARG A 206 8.75 3.97 24.97
C ARG A 206 9.56 5.25 25.05
N GLY A 207 9.04 6.22 25.79
CA GLY A 207 9.79 7.40 26.19
C GLY A 207 10.85 7.05 27.24
N THR A 208 12.06 7.59 27.08
CA THR A 208 13.17 7.40 28.03
C THR A 208 13.23 8.50 29.10
N GLY A 209 12.40 9.54 28.98
CA GLY A 209 12.49 10.75 29.80
C GLY A 209 13.68 11.66 29.45
N ARG A 210 14.49 11.29 28.44
CA ARG A 210 15.63 12.09 27.98
C ARG A 210 15.15 13.37 27.30
N ALA A 211 15.66 14.51 27.76
CA ALA A 211 15.51 15.78 27.06
C ALA A 211 16.52 15.88 25.89
N VAL A 212 16.10 16.49 24.80
CA VAL A 212 16.94 16.78 23.63
C VAL A 212 16.80 18.25 23.28
N GLU A 213 17.89 18.85 22.81
CA GLU A 213 17.87 20.21 22.28
C GLU A 213 17.48 20.16 20.80
N ALA A 214 16.57 21.04 20.40
CA ALA A 214 16.11 21.15 19.02
C ALA A 214 17.14 21.93 18.20
N ASP A 215 17.47 21.42 17.01
CA ASP A 215 18.23 22.19 16.02
C ASP A 215 17.39 23.30 15.38
N THR A 216 18.01 24.12 14.52
CA THR A 216 17.33 25.25 13.88
C THR A 216 16.11 24.82 13.05
N GLU A 217 16.22 23.72 12.31
CA GLU A 217 15.12 23.22 11.47
C GLU A 217 13.92 22.76 12.32
N THR A 218 14.20 22.07 13.43
CA THR A 218 13.20 21.61 14.39
C THR A 218 12.55 22.81 15.10
N GLN A 219 13.31 23.84 15.46
CA GLN A 219 12.79 25.07 16.07
C GLN A 219 11.87 25.85 15.12
N LEU A 220 12.23 25.94 13.84
CA LEU A 220 11.38 26.56 12.81
C LEU A 220 10.08 25.77 12.63
N SER A 221 10.17 24.45 12.53
CA SER A 221 9.00 23.56 12.44
C SER A 221 8.08 23.69 13.66
N MET A 222 8.65 23.82 14.86
CA MET A 222 7.89 24.03 16.11
C MET A 222 7.16 25.38 16.10
N SER A 223 7.80 26.42 15.58
CA SER A 223 7.20 27.75 15.47
C SER A 223 6.02 27.76 14.49
N GLU A 224 6.18 27.12 13.34
CA GLU A 224 5.11 26.96 12.35
C GLU A 224 3.95 26.12 12.91
N LEU A 225 4.26 25.02 13.62
CA LEU A 225 3.25 24.20 14.28
C LEU A 225 2.43 25.01 15.29
N HIS A 226 3.07 25.91 16.04
CA HIS A 226 2.37 26.81 16.95
C HIS A 226 1.44 27.77 16.21
N ALA A 227 1.93 28.40 15.13
CA ALA A 227 1.14 29.31 14.31
C ALA A 227 -0.09 28.60 13.69
N LEU A 228 0.11 27.39 13.16
CA LEU A 228 -0.96 26.56 12.60
C LEU A 228 -2.03 26.23 13.65
N ARG A 229 -1.64 25.88 14.87
CA ARG A 229 -2.59 25.62 15.97
C ARG A 229 -3.46 26.83 16.28
N GLN A 230 -2.90 28.03 16.31
CA GLN A 230 -3.67 29.25 16.52
C GLN A 230 -4.61 29.53 15.35
N ARG A 231 -4.14 29.33 14.12
CA ARG A 231 -4.95 29.51 12.91
C ARG A 231 -6.13 28.54 12.85
N ILE A 232 -5.90 27.27 13.19
CA ILE A 232 -6.97 26.26 13.28
C ILE A 232 -8.03 26.71 14.30
N LYS A 233 -7.62 27.11 15.51
CA LYS A 233 -8.54 27.59 16.54
C LYS A 233 -9.37 28.80 16.07
N LEU A 234 -8.75 29.74 15.37
CA LEU A 234 -9.45 30.89 14.80
C LEU A 234 -10.47 30.47 13.72
N LEU A 235 -10.05 29.60 12.80
CA LEU A 235 -10.91 29.09 11.72
C LEU A 235 -12.08 28.26 12.27
N GLU A 236 -11.87 27.47 13.33
CA GLU A 236 -12.94 26.76 14.01
C GLU A 236 -13.96 27.71 14.66
N ALA A 237 -13.49 28.79 15.29
CA ALA A 237 -14.37 29.82 15.85
C ALA A 237 -15.18 30.54 14.76
N GLN A 238 -14.53 30.90 13.64
CA GLN A 238 -15.21 31.50 12.48
C GLN A 238 -16.24 30.54 11.87
N LYS A 239 -15.87 29.27 11.70
CA LYS A 239 -16.78 28.21 11.24
C LYS A 239 -18.01 28.11 12.15
N ALA A 240 -17.83 28.14 13.47
CA ALA A 240 -18.95 28.08 14.41
C ALA A 240 -19.90 29.29 14.28
N VAL A 241 -19.38 30.50 14.05
CA VAL A 241 -20.17 31.71 13.82
C VAL A 241 -21.00 31.60 12.53
N GLU A 242 -20.40 31.16 11.43
CA GLU A 242 -21.13 31.00 10.16
C GLU A 242 -22.15 29.87 10.22
N GLU A 243 -21.81 28.74 10.83
CA GLU A 243 -22.79 27.66 11.07
C GLU A 243 -23.96 28.15 11.92
N PHE A 244 -23.72 28.96 12.95
CA PHE A 244 -24.78 29.53 13.77
C PHE A 244 -25.73 30.41 12.96
N LYS A 245 -25.21 31.27 12.08
CA LYS A 245 -26.03 32.10 11.19
C LYS A 245 -26.92 31.24 10.28
N VAL A 246 -26.37 30.19 9.66
CA VAL A 246 -27.12 29.29 8.77
C VAL A 246 -28.15 28.48 9.55
N LYS A 247 -27.79 27.89 10.69
CA LYS A 247 -28.71 27.15 11.58
C LYS A 247 -29.84 28.06 12.06
N GLY A 248 -29.51 29.30 12.44
CA GLY A 248 -30.48 30.32 12.82
C GLY A 248 -31.46 30.68 11.71
N TRP A 249 -31.00 30.73 10.46
CA TRP A 249 -31.87 30.89 9.29
C TRP A 249 -32.77 29.68 9.06
N MET A 250 -32.23 28.47 9.16
CA MET A 250 -32.97 27.22 8.97
C MET A 250 -34.04 26.97 10.03
N ARG A 251 -33.83 27.43 11.27
CA ARG A 251 -34.73 27.17 12.41
C ARG A 251 -35.05 25.68 12.56
N ASP A 252 -36.32 25.30 12.56
CA ASP A 252 -36.84 23.93 12.65
C ASP A 252 -36.78 23.17 11.31
N ALA A 253 -36.49 23.85 10.19
CA ALA A 253 -36.31 23.19 8.91
C ALA A 253 -35.10 22.25 8.93
N THR A 254 -35.26 21.08 8.30
CA THR A 254 -34.23 20.03 8.27
C THR A 254 -33.34 20.09 7.02
N THR A 255 -33.76 20.83 5.99
CA THR A 255 -33.08 20.92 4.69
C THR A 255 -33.09 22.37 4.23
N LEU A 256 -31.92 22.88 3.82
CA LEU A 256 -31.75 24.19 3.19
C LEU A 256 -31.59 23.99 1.68
N THR A 257 -32.34 24.76 0.90
CA THR A 257 -32.30 24.71 -0.57
C THR A 257 -31.93 26.08 -1.16
N ALA A 258 -31.30 26.05 -2.34
CA ALA A 258 -31.07 27.22 -3.20
C ALA A 258 -31.42 26.82 -4.64
N GLY A 259 -32.30 27.59 -5.30
CA GLY A 259 -32.79 27.23 -6.65
C GLY A 259 -33.49 25.87 -6.72
N GLY A 260 -34.11 25.41 -5.63
CA GLY A 260 -34.75 24.09 -5.54
C GLY A 260 -33.78 22.93 -5.26
N ILE A 261 -32.47 23.17 -5.25
CA ILE A 261 -31.44 22.16 -4.98
C ILE A 261 -31.07 22.20 -3.50
N ALA A 262 -31.00 21.03 -2.85
CA ALA A 262 -30.59 20.93 -1.45
C ALA A 262 -29.09 21.19 -1.28
N ILE A 263 -28.72 22.18 -0.48
CA ILE A 263 -27.32 22.61 -0.26
C ILE A 263 -26.80 22.30 1.15
N ALA A 264 -27.69 22.15 2.14
CA ALA A 264 -27.31 21.74 3.50
C ALA A 264 -28.46 21.00 4.20
N THR A 265 -28.11 20.22 5.22
CA THR A 265 -29.10 19.55 6.09
C THR A 265 -28.76 19.78 7.55
N TRP A 266 -29.79 19.87 8.40
CA TRP A 266 -29.66 19.95 9.85
C TRP A 266 -30.69 19.03 10.51
N LYS A 267 -30.37 17.74 10.59
CA LYS A 267 -31.31 16.67 10.94
C LYS A 267 -31.00 16.08 12.32
N PRO A 268 -32.02 15.72 13.12
CA PRO A 268 -31.82 15.02 14.39
C PRO A 268 -31.24 13.61 14.17
N ARG A 269 -30.35 13.20 15.07
CA ARG A 269 -29.93 11.81 15.27
C ARG A 269 -30.86 11.10 16.25
N SER A 270 -30.64 9.80 16.44
CA SER A 270 -31.35 8.97 17.42
C SER A 270 -31.23 9.47 18.87
N ASP A 271 -30.18 10.23 19.18
CA ASP A 271 -29.95 10.85 20.49
C ASP A 271 -30.56 12.26 20.62
N GLY A 272 -31.30 12.73 19.61
CA GLY A 272 -31.91 14.05 19.57
C GLY A 272 -30.97 15.18 19.17
N ILE A 273 -29.66 14.94 19.01
CA ILE A 273 -28.70 15.95 18.56
C ILE A 273 -28.87 16.19 17.06
N ARG A 274 -29.02 17.45 16.66
CA ARG A 274 -29.10 17.81 15.23
C ARG A 274 -27.71 17.96 14.62
N VAL A 275 -27.40 17.16 13.60
CA VAL A 275 -26.13 17.23 12.86
C VAL A 275 -26.28 18.11 11.62
N PHE A 276 -25.35 19.04 11.45
CA PHE A 276 -25.30 19.94 10.30
C PHE A 276 -24.29 19.42 9.28
N ASN A 277 -24.75 19.20 8.04
CA ASN A 277 -23.91 18.75 6.94
C ASN A 277 -24.13 19.64 5.72
N LEU A 278 -23.02 20.08 5.12
CA LEU A 278 -23.01 20.70 3.80
C LEU A 278 -23.11 19.60 2.73
N LYS A 279 -23.92 19.81 1.70
CA LYS A 279 -23.92 18.92 0.53
C LYS A 279 -22.81 19.37 -0.43
N LYS A 280 -22.07 18.40 -0.94
CA LYS A 280 -21.15 18.60 -2.08
C LYS A 280 -21.96 18.83 -3.35
#